data_AF-A0A6P1U7T3-F1
#
_entry.id   AF-A0A6P1U7T3-F1
#
_cell.length_a   1.000
_cell.length_b   1.000
_cell.length_c   1.000
_cell.angle_alpha   90.00
_cell.angle_beta   90.00
_cell.angle_gamma   90.00
#
_symmetry.space_group_name_H-M   'P 1'
#
loop_
_entity.id
_entity.type
_entity.pdbx_description
1 polymer ?
#
loop_
_entity_poly.entity_id
_entity_poly.type
_entity_poly.pdbx_seq_one_letter_code
_entity_poly.pdbx_strand_id
1 'polypeptide(L)'
;MKAELLIDRRDPVSADAFVELVLWRVSQPVRASAHHYKYRLAYVVSGVCVLRFDNEAGKGDHKHVGNVEFPIVFSDPDQLVADFKAEITRWNHENRHS
;
A
#
# COMPACT_ATOMS: atom_id res chain seq x y z
N MET A 1 16.61 -5.43 -17.40
CA MET A 1 15.97 -4.12 -17.15
C MET A 1 16.03 -3.84 -15.66
N LYS A 2 16.38 -2.62 -15.26
CA LYS A 2 16.64 -2.24 -13.86
C LYS A 2 15.42 -1.48 -13.32
N ALA A 3 14.85 -1.93 -12.21
CA ALA A 3 13.83 -1.17 -11.50
C ALA A 3 14.47 0.06 -10.82
N GLU A 4 13.78 1.19 -10.84
CA GLU A 4 14.16 2.41 -10.13
C GLU A 4 13.37 2.46 -8.82
N LEU A 5 14.07 2.49 -7.68
CA LEU A 5 13.44 2.64 -6.37
C LEU A 5 13.05 4.11 -6.18
N LEU A 6 11.76 4.38 -6.00
CA LEU A 6 11.23 5.73 -5.80
C LEU A 6 10.99 6.03 -4.32
N ILE A 7 10.48 5.05 -3.57
CA ILE A 7 10.20 5.16 -2.13
C ILE A 7 10.62 3.86 -1.46
N ASP A 8 11.40 3.96 -0.39
CA ASP A 8 11.67 2.87 0.56
C ASP A 8 11.82 3.51 1.94
N ARG A 9 10.74 3.50 2.72
CA ARG A 9 10.78 4.03 4.08
C ARG A 9 9.80 3.34 4.99
N ARG A 10 10.13 3.39 6.28
CA ARG A 10 9.28 2.94 7.37
C ARG A 10 9.16 4.08 8.38
N ASP A 11 7.94 4.55 8.60
CA ASP A 11 7.66 5.68 9.49
C ASP A 11 6.81 5.21 10.68
N PRO A 12 7.21 5.49 11.94
CA PRO A 12 6.38 5.19 13.11
C PRO A 12 5.12 6.08 13.11
N VAL A 13 3.99 5.50 13.51
CA VAL A 13 2.70 6.20 13.66
C VAL A 13 2.32 6.32 15.14
N SER A 14 2.55 5.28 15.93
CA SER A 14 2.36 5.23 17.39
C SER A 14 3.44 4.34 18.03
N ALA A 15 3.32 4.07 19.34
CA ALA A 15 4.23 3.15 20.04
C ALA A 15 4.18 1.71 19.49
N ASP A 16 3.03 1.29 18.95
CA ASP A 16 2.76 -0.07 18.47
C ASP A 16 2.40 -0.13 16.98
N ALA A 17 2.42 1.00 16.27
CA ALA A 17 2.05 1.08 14.87
C ALA A 17 3.08 1.80 13.99
N PHE A 18 3.23 1.33 12.76
CA PHE A 18 4.08 1.94 11.75
C PHE A 18 3.51 1.75 10.34
N VAL A 19 3.94 2.60 9.42
CA VAL A 19 3.72 2.42 7.99
C VAL A 19 5.02 2.02 7.31
N GLU A 20 4.94 1.15 6.31
CA GLU A 20 6.03 0.81 5.41
C GLU A 20 5.59 1.11 3.98
N LEU A 21 6.37 1.93 3.28
CA LEU A 21 6.09 2.34 1.91
C LEU A 21 7.25 1.90 1.03
N VAL A 22 7.01 0.97 0.11
CA VAL A 22 7.98 0.59 -0.90
C VAL A 22 7.38 0.70 -2.28
N LEU A 23 8.00 1.49 -3.15
CA LEU A 23 7.50 1.78 -4.48
C LEU A 23 8.66 1.86 -5.47
N TRP A 24 8.50 1.12 -6.57
CA TRP A 24 9.45 1.06 -7.67
C TRP A 24 8.79 1.51 -8.97
N ARG A 25 9.53 2.22 -9.82
CA ARG A 25 9.25 2.32 -11.24
C ARG A 25 9.88 1.14 -11.97
N VAL A 26 9.07 0.44 -12.76
CA VAL A 26 9.45 -0.75 -13.53
C VAL A 26 9.30 -0.49 -15.02
N SER A 27 10.14 -1.14 -15.83
CA SER A 27 10.17 -0.92 -17.27
C SER A 27 9.00 -1.53 -18.04
N GLN A 28 8.29 -2.48 -17.43
CA GLN A 28 7.06 -3.07 -17.96
C GLN A 28 6.02 -3.08 -16.85
N PRO A 29 4.73 -2.84 -17.15
CA PRO A 29 3.67 -2.95 -16.17
C PRO A 29 3.66 -4.33 -15.52
N VAL A 30 3.38 -4.37 -14.22
CA VAL A 30 3.05 -5.63 -13.55
C VAL A 30 1.82 -6.23 -14.23
N ARG A 31 1.80 -7.54 -14.49
CA ARG A 31 0.68 -8.18 -15.18
C ARG A 31 -0.63 -7.86 -14.46
N ALA A 32 -1.62 -7.37 -15.22
CA ALA A 32 -2.92 -6.87 -14.76
C ALA A 32 -2.92 -5.48 -14.09
N SER A 33 -1.80 -4.74 -14.12
CA SER A 33 -1.74 -3.30 -13.83
C SER A 33 -1.58 -2.48 -15.12
N ALA A 34 -2.15 -1.28 -15.15
CA ALA A 34 -2.11 -0.38 -16.32
C ALA A 34 -0.92 0.61 -16.30
N HIS A 35 -0.05 0.54 -15.29
CA HIS A 35 1.02 1.50 -15.04
C HIS A 35 2.38 0.84 -14.78
N HIS A 36 3.43 1.65 -14.84
CA HIS A 36 4.83 1.25 -14.70
C HIS A 36 5.33 1.27 -13.26
N TYR A 37 4.46 0.92 -12.31
CA TYR A 37 4.76 0.90 -10.89
C TYR A 37 4.58 -0.49 -10.31
N LYS A 38 5.52 -0.88 -9.45
CA LYS A 38 5.37 -2.00 -8.51
C LYS A 38 5.41 -1.41 -7.11
N TYR A 39 4.52 -1.84 -6.22
CA TYR A 39 4.45 -1.24 -4.89
C TYR A 39 3.99 -2.24 -3.84
N ARG A 40 4.30 -1.88 -2.59
CA ARG A 40 3.79 -2.47 -1.37
C ARG A 40 3.74 -1.37 -0.31
N LEU A 41 2.54 -0.94 0.06
CA LEU A 41 2.31 -0.06 1.20
C LEU A 41 1.62 -0.88 2.30
N ALA A 42 2.13 -0.84 3.52
CA ALA A 42 1.60 -1.63 4.63
C ALA A 42 1.43 -0.76 5.87
N TYR A 43 0.30 -0.92 6.56
CA TYR A 43 0.05 -0.34 7.87
C TYR A 43 -0.02 -1.48 8.87
N VAL A 44 0.90 -1.45 9.83
CA VAL A 44 1.06 -2.50 10.83
C VAL A 44 0.74 -1.93 12.19
N VAL A 45 -0.15 -2.59 12.93
CA VAL A 45 -0.58 -2.23 14.28
C VAL A 45 -0.42 -3.46 15.16
N SER A 46 0.28 -3.32 16.30
CA SER A 46 0.55 -4.42 17.22
C SER A 46 1.12 -5.68 16.52
N GLY A 47 1.99 -5.47 15.52
CA GLY A 47 2.61 -6.54 14.73
C GLY A 47 1.74 -7.15 13.63
N VAL A 48 0.49 -6.71 13.47
CA VAL A 48 -0.45 -7.22 12.45
C VAL A 48 -0.56 -6.22 11.29
N CYS A 49 -0.41 -6.71 10.06
CA CYS A 49 -0.64 -5.91 8.86
C CYS A 49 -2.16 -5.73 8.64
N VAL A 50 -2.71 -4.62 9.09
CA VAL A 50 -4.16 -4.36 9.09
C VAL A 50 -4.64 -3.74 7.77
N LEU A 51 -3.76 -3.03 7.06
CA LEU A 51 -4.00 -2.54 5.71
C LEU A 51 -2.79 -2.84 4.83
N ARG A 52 -3.01 -3.27 3.60
CA ARG A 52 -1.96 -3.41 2.58
C ARG A 52 -2.46 -2.94 1.23
N PHE A 53 -1.68 -2.14 0.51
CA PHE A 53 -1.90 -1.83 -0.89
C PHE A 53 -0.75 -2.44 -1.67
N ASP A 54 -1.04 -3.33 -2.62
CA ASP A 54 -0.02 -3.94 -3.47
C ASP A 54 -0.57 -4.32 -4.85
N ASN A 55 0.35 -4.55 -5.78
CA ASN A 55 0.00 -5.14 -7.06
C ASN A 55 0.69 -6.49 -7.27
N GLU A 56 -0.14 -7.53 -7.36
CA GLU A 56 0.30 -8.92 -7.55
C GLU A 56 0.12 -9.31 -9.02
N ALA A 57 1.15 -9.95 -9.60
CA ALA A 57 1.15 -10.32 -11.01
C ALA A 57 0.01 -11.30 -11.36
N GLY A 58 -1.01 -10.81 -12.04
CA GLY A 58 -2.22 -11.58 -12.39
C GLY A 58 -3.47 -11.19 -11.61
N LYS A 59 -3.35 -10.48 -10.49
CA LYS A 59 -4.48 -9.82 -9.80
C LYS A 59 -4.58 -8.35 -10.17
N GLY A 60 -3.45 -7.70 -10.36
CA GLY A 60 -3.38 -6.25 -10.56
C GLY A 60 -3.46 -5.50 -9.23
N ASP A 61 -3.96 -4.28 -9.30
CA ASP A 61 -3.98 -3.31 -8.21
C ASP A 61 -5.10 -3.61 -7.21
N HIS A 62 -4.72 -3.82 -5.95
CA HIS A 62 -5.69 -4.10 -4.89
C HIS A 62 -5.21 -3.63 -3.52
N LYS A 63 -6.17 -3.55 -2.60
CA LYS A 63 -5.94 -3.35 -1.17
C LYS A 63 -6.48 -4.52 -0.37
N HIS A 64 -5.85 -4.77 0.77
CA HIS A 64 -6.26 -5.68 1.82
C HIS A 64 -6.73 -4.83 3.00
N VAL A 65 -7.92 -5.11 3.49
CA VAL A 65 -8.42 -4.60 4.79
C VAL A 65 -8.67 -5.82 5.66
N GLY A 66 -7.74 -6.07 6.60
CA GLY A 66 -7.64 -7.38 7.24
C GLY A 66 -7.45 -8.49 6.20
N ASN A 67 -8.38 -9.44 6.15
CA ASN A 67 -8.34 -10.58 5.23
C ASN A 67 -9.17 -10.38 3.94
N VAL A 68 -9.76 -9.19 3.74
CA VAL A 68 -10.63 -8.92 2.60
C VAL A 68 -9.88 -8.11 1.54
N GLU A 69 -9.87 -8.63 0.32
CA GLU A 69 -9.27 -7.99 -0.86
C GLU A 69 -10.29 -7.12 -1.60
N PHE A 70 -9.86 -5.92 -2.04
CA PHE A 70 -10.64 -5.01 -2.87
C PHE A 70 -9.79 -4.47 -4.02
N PRO A 71 -10.30 -4.40 -5.26
CA PRO A 71 -9.58 -3.76 -6.34
C PRO A 71 -9.43 -2.25 -6.06
N ILE A 72 -8.32 -1.66 -6.52
CA ILE A 72 -8.10 -0.22 -6.49
C ILE A 72 -7.71 0.29 -7.88
N VAL A 73 -7.91 1.58 -8.12
CA VAL A 73 -7.46 2.27 -9.33
C VAL A 73 -6.77 3.55 -8.90
N PHE A 74 -5.60 3.83 -9.45
CA PHE A 74 -4.88 5.08 -9.26
C PHE A 74 -4.11 5.46 -10.53
N SER A 75 -3.84 6.76 -10.70
CA SER A 75 -3.13 7.31 -11.86
C SER A 75 -1.65 7.58 -11.60
N ASP A 76 -1.30 7.93 -10.36
CA ASP A 76 0.04 8.39 -9.98
C ASP A 76 0.39 7.99 -8.54
N PRO A 77 1.70 7.91 -8.19
CA PRO A 77 2.14 7.50 -6.86
C PRO A 77 1.67 8.41 -5.72
N ASP A 78 1.43 9.70 -5.96
CA ASP A 78 0.99 10.62 -4.91
C ASP A 78 -0.45 10.34 -4.52
N GLN A 79 -1.33 10.07 -5.50
CA GLN A 79 -2.69 9.58 -5.28
C GLN A 79 -2.69 8.27 -4.50
N LEU A 80 -1.84 7.29 -4.89
CA LEU A 80 -1.73 6.01 -4.19
C LEU A 80 -1.37 6.19 -2.70
N VAL A 81 -0.41 7.06 -2.39
CA VAL A 81 0.00 7.34 -1.00
C VAL A 81 -1.09 8.10 -0.25
N ALA A 82 -1.79 9.03 -0.91
CA ALA A 82 -2.89 9.79 -0.31
C ALA A 82 -4.06 8.86 0.07
N ASP A 83 -4.47 7.97 -0.84
CA ASP A 83 -5.55 7.00 -0.60
C ASP A 83 -5.17 6.03 0.52
N PHE A 84 -3.92 5.58 0.55
CA PHE A 84 -3.42 4.73 1.61
C PHE A 84 -3.49 5.42 2.99
N LYS A 85 -3.09 6.70 3.07
CA LYS A 85 -3.22 7.50 4.30
C LYS A 85 -4.68 7.74 4.72
N ALA A 86 -5.58 7.89 3.75
CA ALA A 86 -7.01 8.03 4.03
C ALA A 86 -7.58 6.74 4.64
N GLU A 87 -7.22 5.56 4.12
CA GLU A 87 -7.62 4.28 4.72
C GLU A 87 -7.02 4.06 6.11
N ILE A 88 -5.77 4.47 6.36
CA ILE A 88 -5.18 4.44 7.71
C ILE A 88 -6.01 5.30 8.67
N THR A 89 -6.36 6.51 8.25
CA THR A 89 -7.16 7.44 9.06
C THR A 89 -8.52 6.83 9.39
N ARG A 90 -9.17 6.22 8.39
CA ARG A 90 -10.44 5.52 8.54
C ARG A 90 -10.33 4.31 9.47
N TRP A 91 -9.35 3.43 9.25
CA TRP A 91 -9.12 2.26 10.09
C TRP A 91 -8.87 2.65 11.54
N ASN A 92 -8.03 3.66 11.77
CA ASN A 92 -7.77 4.18 13.12
C ASN A 92 -9.04 4.74 13.76
N HIS A 93 -9.93 5.38 13.01
CA HIS A 93 -11.22 5.84 13.53
C HIS A 93 -12.15 4.69 13.88
N GLU A 94 -12.23 3.66 13.03
CA GLU A 94 -13.08 2.48 13.23
C GLU A 94 -12.58 1.55 14.36
N ASN A 95 -11.28 1.57 14.68
CA ASN A 95 -10.64 0.67 15.64
C ASN A 95 -10.10 1.37 16.90
N ARG A 96 -10.59 2.57 17.26
CA ARG A 96 -10.13 3.33 18.46
C ARG A 96 -10.36 2.64 19.81
N HIS A 97 -11.10 1.54 19.83
CA HIS A 97 -11.52 0.82 21.04
C HIS A 97 -11.07 -0.64 21.07
N SER A 98 -10.20 -1.04 20.14
CA SER A 98 -9.63 -2.39 20.07
C SER A 98 -8.40 -2.54 20.96
#